data_AF-A0A4R5KXB2-F1
#
_entry.id   AF-A0A4R5KXB2-F1
#
_cell.length_a   1.000
_cell.length_b   1.000
_cell.length_c   1.000
_cell.angle_alpha   90.00
_cell.angle_beta   90.00
_cell.angle_gamma   90.00
#
_symmetry.space_group_name_H-M   'P 1'
#
loop_
_entity.id
_entity.type
_entity.pdbx_description
1 polymer ?
#
loop_
_entity_poly.entity_id
_entity_poly.type
_entity_poly.pdbx_seq_one_letter_code
_entity_poly.pdbx_strand_id
1 'polypeptide(L)' 'MKHPIHEEAALKLHLEQMQRKLYKLVEQKGTFLAPEVIELSQEIDSLIVTLQRNMRKQSSL' A
#
# COMPACT_ATOMS: atom_id res chain seq x y z
N MET A 1 23.63 8.75 5.45
CA MET A 1 22.91 7.47 5.62
C MET A 1 21.42 7.79 5.64
N LYS A 2 20.61 7.21 4.74
CA LYS A 2 19.15 7.33 4.86
C LYS A 2 18.71 6.48 6.06
N HIS A 3 18.08 7.10 7.04
CA HIS A 3 17.63 6.40 8.23
C HIS A 3 16.39 5.55 7.90
N PRO A 4 16.40 4.23 8.21
CA PRO A 4 15.36 3.28 7.81
C PRO A 4 13.95 3.63 8.33
N ILE A 5 13.86 4.42 9.41
CA ILE A 5 12.61 4.87 10.02
C ILE A 5 11.82 5.80 9.08
N HIS A 6 12.50 6.64 8.29
CA HIS A 6 11.81 7.57 7.36
C HIS A 6 11.23 6.86 6.15
N GLU A 7 11.86 5.78 5.68
CA GLU A 7 11.39 5.01 4.53
C GLU A 7 10.14 4.20 4.89
N GLU A 8 10.09 3.59 6.08
CA GLU A 8 8.89 2.87 6.53
C GLU A 8 7.69 3.80 6.74
N ALA A 9 7.92 4.97 7.36
CA ALA A 9 6.87 5.97 7.56
C ALA A 9 6.32 6.49 6.22
N ALA A 10 7.18 6.72 5.23
CA ALA A 10 6.76 7.14 3.89
C ALA A 10 5.93 6.06 3.18
N LEU A 11 6.31 4.80 3.29
CA LEU A 11 5.57 3.69 2.70
C LEU A 11 4.21 3.47 3.38
N LYS A 12 4.11 3.63 4.71
CA LYS A 12 2.84 3.59 5.44
C LYS A 12 1.90 4.72 5.01
N LEU A 13 2.41 5.96 4.92
CA LEU A 13 1.64 7.09 4.44
C LEU A 13 1.13 6.86 3.01
N HIS A 14 1.97 6.31 2.14
CA HIS A 14 1.58 5.98 0.78
C HIS A 14 0.46 4.93 0.74
N LEU A 15 0.56 3.88 1.55
CA LEU A 15 -0.46 2.84 1.69
C LEU A 15 -1.81 3.43 2.14
N GLU A 16 -1.81 4.30 3.16
CA GLU A 16 -3.02 4.97 3.63
C GLU A 16 -3.68 5.82 2.54
N GLN A 17 -2.89 6.52 1.72
CA GLN A 17 -3.40 7.30 0.61
C GLN A 17 -4.05 6.41 -0.46
N MET A 18 -3.43 5.27 -0.78
CA MET A 18 -3.97 4.31 -1.75
C MET A 18 -5.27 3.68 -1.24
N GLN A 19 -5.34 3.30 0.05
CA GLN A 19 -6.57 2.77 0.65
C GLN A 19 -7.73 3.77 0.59
N ARG A 20 -7.47 5.06 0.86
CA ARG A 20 -8.49 6.12 0.72
C ARG A 20 -8.94 6.29 -0.73
N LYS A 21 -8.02 6.17 -1.69
CA LYS A 21 -8.36 6.20 -3.12
C LYS A 21 -9.23 5.01 -3.51
N LEU A 22 -8.89 3.81 -3.04
CA LEU A 22 -9.64 2.58 -3.30
C LEU A 22 -11.07 2.69 -2.78
N TYR A 23 -11.23 3.18 -1.55
CA TYR A 23 -12.56 3.41 -0.96
C TYR A 23 -13.42 4.33 -1.82
N LYS A 24 -12.90 5.50 -2.19
CA LYS A 24 -13.60 6.45 -3.06
C LYS A 24 -13.93 5.86 -4.43
N LEU A 25 -13.01 5.07 -4.98
CA LEU A 25 -13.19 4.46 -6.29
C LEU A 25 -14.30 3.40 -6.26
N VAL A 26 -14.37 2.59 -5.20
CA VAL A 26 -15.48 1.64 -5.00
C VAL A 26 -16.81 2.37 -4.81
N GLU A 27 -16.85 3.45 -4.02
CA GLU A 27 -18.06 4.27 -3.87
C GLU A 27 -18.53 4.84 -5.21
N GLN A 28 -17.60 5.31 -6.05
CA GLN A 28 -17.91 5.88 -7.36
C GLN A 28 -18.36 4.82 -8.37
N LYS A 29 -17.76 3.63 -8.35
CA LYS A 29 -18.03 2.57 -9.32
C LYS A 29 -19.21 1.69 -8.91
N GLY A 30 -19.54 1.64 -7.62
CA GLY A 30 -20.59 0.78 -7.05
C GLY A 30 -20.25 -0.71 -7.09
N THR A 31 -18.99 -1.07 -7.38
CA THR A 31 -18.55 -2.46 -7.49
C THR A 31 -17.06 -2.58 -7.18
N PHE A 32 -16.68 -3.73 -6.60
CA PHE A 32 -15.28 -4.10 -6.39
C PHE A 32 -14.62 -4.72 -7.63
N LEU A 33 -15.43 -5.01 -8.67
CA LEU A 33 -14.97 -5.70 -9.87
C LEU A 33 -14.64 -4.75 -11.03
N ALA A 34 -14.75 -3.44 -10.82
CA ALA A 34 -14.32 -2.47 -11.84
C ALA A 34 -12.82 -2.64 -12.09
N PRO A 35 -12.35 -2.64 -13.35
CA PRO A 35 -10.94 -2.83 -13.67
C PRO A 35 -10.02 -1.92 -12.87
N GLU A 36 -10.40 -0.64 -12.69
CA GLU A 36 -9.57 0.33 -11.98
C GLU A 36 -9.51 0.06 -10.46
N VAL A 37 -10.55 -0.56 -9.90
CA VAL A 37 -10.56 -1.00 -8.49
C VAL A 37 -9.65 -2.20 -8.30
N ILE A 38 -9.69 -3.14 -9.24
CA ILE A 38 -8.82 -4.33 -9.22
C ILE A 38 -7.35 -3.93 -9.33
N GLU A 39 -7.02 -3.07 -10.29
CA GLU A 39 -5.66 -2.56 -10.49
C GLU A 39 -5.12 -1.90 -9.22
N LEU A 40 -5.88 -0.96 -8.63
CA LEU A 40 -5.46 -0.28 -7.42
C LEU A 40 -5.32 -1.24 -6.22
N SER A 41 -6.19 -2.27 -6.13
CA SER A 41 -6.07 -3.31 -5.11
C SER A 41 -4.76 -4.11 -5.28
N GLN A 42 -4.39 -4.46 -6.50
CA GLN A 42 -3.15 -5.20 -6.79
C GLN A 42 -1.89 -4.37 -6.48
N GLU A 43 -1.93 -3.07 -6.73
CA GLU A 43 -0.85 -2.16 -6.33
C GLU A 43 -0.71 -2.09 -4.80
N ILE A 44 -1.83 -2.02 -4.07
CA ILE A 44 -1.85 -2.05 -2.60
C ILE A 44 -1.24 -3.35 -2.08
N ASP A 45 -1.62 -4.50 -2.64
CA ASP A 45 -1.07 -5.79 -2.25
C ASP A 45 0.45 -5.86 -2.47
N SER A 46 0.93 -5.34 -3.60
CA SER A 46 2.36 -5.26 -3.92
C SER A 46 3.13 -4.40 -2.91
N LEU A 47 2.53 -3.28 -2.48
CA LEU A 47 3.10 -2.40 -1.46
C LEU A 47 3.16 -3.08 -0.08
N ILE A 48 2.11 -3.79 0.31
CA ILE A 48 2.05 -4.56 1.57
C ILE A 48 3.15 -5.62 1.60
N VAL A 49 3.34 -6.38 0.51
CA VAL A 49 4.41 -7.38 0.41
C VAL A 49 5.79 -6.72 0.58
N THR A 50 5.99 -5.54 -0.01
CA THR A 50 7.23 -4.78 0.10
C THR A 50 7.50 -4.33 1.55
N LEU A 51 6.48 -3.79 2.21
CA LEU A 51 6.54 -3.41 3.63
C LEU A 51 6.88 -4.61 4.51
N GLN A 52 6.20 -5.73 4.35
CA GLN A 52 6.44 -6.96 5.12
C GLN A 52 7.86 -7.50 4.94
N ARG A 53 8.38 -7.48 3.70
CA ARG A 53 9.77 -7.89 3.42
C ARG A 53 10.78 -6.98 4.11
N ASN A 54 10.54 -5.67 4.12
CA ASN A 54 11.42 -4.71 4.76
C ASN A 54 11.42 -4.88 6.29
N MET A 55 10.25 -5.11 6.90
CA MET A 55 10.14 -5.39 8.34
C MET A 55 10.91 -6.65 8.73
N ARG A 56 10.75 -7.76 7.99
CA ARG A 56 11.46 -9.02 8.26
C ARG A 56 12.99 -8.86 8.21
N LYS A 57 13.50 -8.08 7.26
CA LYS A 57 14.94 -7.79 7.14
C LYS A 57 15.48 -7.00 8.33
N GLN A 58 14.70 -6.06 8.88
CA GLN A 58 15.09 -5.30 10.06
C GLN A 58 15.04 -6.11 11.35
N SER A 59 14.10 -7.06 11.49
CA SER A 59 14.00 -7.92 12.67
C SER A 59 15.03 -9.05 12.74
N SER A 60 15.79 -9.27 11.66
CA SER A 60 16.80 -10.34 11.54
C SER A 60 18.24 -9.82 11.66
N LEU A 61 18.40 -8.55 12.00
CA LEU A 61 19.66 -7.85 12.28
C LEU A 61 19.72 -7.46 13.75
#